data_AF-A0A967VYH8-F1
#
_entry.id   AF-A0A967VYH8-F1
#
_cell.length_a   1.000
_cell.length_b   1.000
_cell.length_c   1.000
_cell.angle_alpha   90.00
_cell.angle_beta   90.00
_cell.angle_gamma   90.00
#
_symmetry.space_group_name_H-M   'P 1'
#
loop_
_entity.id
_entity.type
_entity.pdbx_description
1 polymer ?
#
loop_
_entity_poly.entity_id
_entity_poly.type
_entity_poly.pdbx_seq_one_letter_code
_entity_poly.pdbx_strand_id
1 'polypeptide(L)'
;MMARVFYTFCFILIILIGILPVYLYGQNIHQEDTKELRARAESRYLADTHKIPIRRYFHSTEIKPDEVINGHVVVVKGDLGIWGKVNGDVLTLYGDVEVFDNSAVNGNITSVGGRVILHDNGKVEGNMLETHWKNLLTDQNSFLRFHSYDNYTPYSKFEIPDSDHQIALRYNRVEGVFLGLEVPRQWRYPTAHLSGYGFVGYGFESKDIRYQIGLDRWFIDSMDYRTEIGAEYHDLTDTKDLWRVGYTENSLAAVFFKQDYHDYFRRKGFSVYLRQNLTRAFLIGIEYRNDDYESLRSNTNWALFGGDKNFRRNPLLGGDEGTMRSIYTEISLDTRDNFEHPRKGWYINLSA
;
A
#
# COMPACT_ATOMS: atom_id res chain seq x y z
N MET A 1 -24.63 23.47 -33.81
CA MET A 1 -24.66 23.95 -32.41
C MET A 1 -25.63 23.15 -31.53
N MET A 2 -26.84 22.81 -32.00
CA MET A 2 -27.80 21.98 -31.24
C MET A 2 -27.33 20.55 -30.90
N ALA A 3 -26.60 19.87 -31.78
CA ALA A 3 -26.14 18.50 -31.52
C ALA A 3 -25.14 18.41 -30.34
N ARG A 4 -24.26 19.41 -30.15
CA ARG A 4 -23.28 19.43 -29.04
C ARG A 4 -23.94 19.61 -27.67
N VAL A 5 -25.01 20.39 -27.59
CA VAL A 5 -25.75 20.62 -26.34
C VAL A 5 -26.51 19.36 -25.90
N PHE A 6 -27.00 18.57 -26.86
CA PHE A 6 -27.73 17.34 -26.59
C PHE A 6 -26.85 16.23 -25.98
N TYR A 7 -25.60 16.08 -26.47
CA TYR A 7 -24.65 15.11 -25.92
C TYR A 7 -24.17 15.51 -24.52
N THR A 8 -23.95 16.80 -24.25
CA THR A 8 -23.56 17.27 -22.91
C THR A 8 -24.69 17.07 -21.89
N PHE A 9 -25.95 17.26 -22.28
CA PHE A 9 -27.10 17.03 -21.40
C PHE A 9 -27.32 15.53 -21.10
N CYS A 10 -27.20 14.65 -22.11
CA CYS A 10 -27.27 13.20 -21.88
C CYS A 10 -26.13 12.69 -20.98
N PHE A 11 -24.92 13.25 -21.11
CA PHE A 11 -23.78 12.84 -20.28
C PHE A 11 -23.95 13.27 -18.81
N ILE A 12 -24.43 14.49 -18.56
CA ILE A 12 -24.75 14.97 -17.20
C ILE A 12 -25.90 14.17 -16.59
N LEU A 13 -26.90 13.77 -17.39
CA LEU A 13 -28.02 12.94 -16.92
C LEU A 13 -27.56 11.52 -16.55
N ILE A 14 -26.65 10.92 -17.33
CA ILE A 14 -26.04 9.61 -17.03
C ILE A 14 -25.16 9.67 -15.78
N ILE A 15 -24.43 10.78 -15.58
CA ILE A 15 -23.63 11.03 -14.37
C ILE A 15 -24.55 11.21 -13.15
N LEU A 16 -25.66 11.95 -13.26
CA LEU A 16 -26.62 12.12 -12.16
C LEU A 16 -27.37 10.83 -11.82
N ILE A 17 -27.77 10.05 -12.83
CA ILE A 17 -28.44 8.75 -12.65
C ILE A 17 -27.46 7.67 -12.17
N GLY A 18 -26.16 7.80 -12.45
CA GLY A 18 -25.13 6.88 -11.93
C GLY A 18 -24.65 7.24 -10.52
N ILE A 19 -24.44 8.53 -10.23
CA ILE A 19 -23.83 8.97 -8.97
C ILE A 19 -24.86 9.03 -7.84
N LEU A 20 -26.10 9.45 -8.09
CA LEU A 20 -27.09 9.62 -7.02
C LEU A 20 -27.51 8.27 -6.38
N PRO A 21 -27.75 7.18 -7.15
CA PRO A 21 -27.98 5.86 -6.56
C PRO A 21 -26.72 5.28 -5.92
N VAL A 22 -25.52 5.48 -6.49
CA VAL A 22 -24.26 5.01 -5.87
C VAL A 22 -23.97 5.74 -4.55
N TYR A 23 -24.30 7.03 -4.45
CA TYR A 23 -24.14 7.82 -3.23
C TYR A 23 -25.17 7.41 -2.15
N LEU A 24 -26.43 7.21 -2.53
CA LEU A 24 -27.49 6.76 -1.62
C LEU A 24 -27.33 5.27 -1.22
N TYR A 25 -26.82 4.42 -2.11
CA TYR A 25 -26.51 3.01 -1.85
C TYR A 25 -25.24 2.89 -0.99
N GLY A 26 -24.22 3.73 -1.22
CA GLY A 26 -22.98 3.79 -0.45
C GLY A 26 -23.17 4.21 1.02
N GLN A 27 -24.16 5.06 1.33
CA GLN A 27 -24.47 5.41 2.73
C GLN A 27 -25.12 4.25 3.50
N ASN A 28 -25.97 3.45 2.84
CA ASN A 28 -26.61 2.27 3.47
C ASN A 28 -25.61 1.11 3.64
N ILE A 29 -24.73 0.88 2.66
CA ILE A 29 -23.64 -0.13 2.76
C ILE A 29 -22.71 0.19 3.94
N HIS A 30 -22.31 1.45 4.12
CA HIS A 30 -21.39 1.83 5.19
C HIS A 30 -21.94 1.59 6.61
N GLN A 31 -23.25 1.55 6.83
CA GLN A 31 -23.84 1.26 8.14
C GLN A 31 -24.03 -0.26 8.38
N GLU A 32 -24.46 -1.02 7.37
CA GLU A 32 -24.60 -2.48 7.48
C GLU A 32 -23.24 -3.18 7.61
N ASP A 33 -22.24 -2.78 6.82
CA ASP A 33 -20.88 -3.33 6.88
C ASP A 33 -20.21 -3.09 8.24
N THR A 34 -20.43 -1.91 8.85
CA THR A 34 -19.82 -1.58 10.16
C THR A 34 -20.39 -2.46 11.28
N LYS A 35 -21.68 -2.83 11.20
CA LYS A 35 -22.32 -3.67 12.22
C LYS A 35 -21.83 -5.11 12.14
N GLU A 36 -21.69 -5.65 10.93
CA GLU A 36 -21.17 -7.00 10.71
C GLU A 36 -19.68 -7.09 11.05
N LEU A 37 -18.86 -6.15 10.58
CA LEU A 37 -17.43 -6.10 10.90
C LEU A 37 -17.19 -5.96 12.40
N ARG A 38 -17.99 -5.14 13.09
CA ARG A 38 -17.93 -5.04 14.56
C ARG A 38 -18.23 -6.37 15.23
N ALA A 39 -19.29 -7.07 14.82
CA ALA A 39 -19.63 -8.37 15.40
C ALA A 39 -18.52 -9.41 15.18
N ARG A 40 -17.91 -9.44 13.99
CA ARG A 40 -16.78 -10.31 13.68
C ARG A 40 -15.53 -9.96 14.49
N ALA A 41 -15.23 -8.67 14.66
CA ALA A 41 -14.10 -8.19 15.45
C ALA A 41 -14.25 -8.50 16.94
N GLU A 42 -15.44 -8.23 17.51
CA GLU A 42 -15.74 -8.55 18.91
C GLU A 42 -15.64 -10.05 19.17
N SER A 43 -16.14 -10.89 18.26
CA SER A 43 -16.05 -12.36 18.38
C SER A 43 -14.60 -12.88 18.31
N ARG A 44 -13.75 -12.22 17.51
CA ARG A 44 -12.39 -12.69 17.24
C ARG A 44 -11.36 -12.20 18.25
N TYR A 45 -11.49 -10.97 18.73
CA TYR A 45 -10.43 -10.28 19.47
C TYR A 45 -10.77 -10.01 20.94
N LEU A 46 -12.02 -10.17 21.36
CA LEU A 46 -12.39 -10.05 22.78
C LEU A 46 -12.55 -11.45 23.39
N ALA A 47 -11.88 -11.70 24.51
CA ALA A 47 -12.05 -12.93 25.27
C ALA A 47 -13.33 -12.90 26.11
N ASP A 48 -13.95 -14.06 26.39
CA ASP A 48 -15.03 -14.18 27.38
C ASP A 48 -16.18 -13.13 27.24
N THR A 49 -16.55 -12.75 26.01
CA THR A 49 -17.58 -11.73 25.68
C THR A 49 -18.96 -11.96 26.32
N HIS A 50 -19.23 -13.15 26.82
CA HIS A 50 -20.46 -13.54 27.52
C HIS A 50 -20.39 -13.34 29.04
N LYS A 51 -19.20 -13.10 29.61
CA LYS A 51 -18.94 -12.98 31.05
C LYS A 51 -18.43 -11.59 31.45
N ILE A 52 -17.74 -10.89 30.55
CA ILE A 52 -17.17 -9.56 30.80
C ILE A 52 -18.02 -8.51 30.07
N PRO A 53 -18.48 -7.43 30.74
CA PRO A 53 -19.31 -6.42 30.09
C PRO A 53 -18.53 -5.66 29.03
N ILE A 54 -19.20 -5.30 27.92
CA ILE A 54 -18.60 -4.56 26.80
C ILE A 54 -19.19 -3.13 26.76
N ARG A 55 -18.35 -2.12 26.94
CA ARG A 55 -18.70 -0.70 26.70
C ARG A 55 -18.39 -0.34 25.25
N ARG A 56 -19.38 0.21 24.53
CA ARG A 56 -19.26 0.55 23.11
C ARG A 56 -19.40 2.05 22.89
N TYR A 57 -18.48 2.61 22.12
CA TYR A 57 -18.47 4.00 21.69
C TYR A 57 -18.44 4.05 20.15
N PHE A 58 -19.15 5.00 19.56
CA PHE A 58 -19.26 5.15 18.09
C PHE A 58 -18.67 6.48 17.61
N HIS A 59 -17.74 7.03 18.38
CA HIS A 59 -17.02 8.27 18.17
C HIS A 59 -15.73 8.22 19.01
N SER A 60 -14.80 9.14 18.78
CA SER A 60 -13.60 9.24 19.60
C SER A 60 -13.95 9.44 21.08
N THR A 61 -13.20 8.80 21.96
CA THR A 61 -13.48 8.81 23.39
C THR A 61 -12.20 8.76 24.21
N GLU A 62 -12.28 9.21 25.46
CA GLU A 62 -11.15 9.26 26.37
C GLU A 62 -11.52 8.62 27.71
N ILE A 63 -10.67 7.72 28.20
CA ILE A 63 -10.75 7.18 29.55
C ILE A 63 -9.90 8.06 30.45
N LYS A 64 -10.56 8.81 31.33
CA LYS A 64 -9.91 9.86 32.14
C LYS A 64 -8.97 9.28 33.21
N PRO A 65 -8.01 10.04 33.74
CA PRO A 65 -7.03 9.55 34.72
C PRO A 65 -7.62 8.88 35.97
N ASP A 66 -8.79 9.34 36.42
CA ASP A 66 -9.52 8.82 37.58
C ASP A 66 -10.52 7.70 37.23
N GLU A 67 -10.68 7.40 35.95
CA GLU A 67 -11.64 6.41 35.46
C GLU A 67 -11.03 5.00 35.45
N VAL A 68 -11.77 4.05 36.02
CA VAL A 68 -11.46 2.62 35.97
C VAL A 68 -12.62 1.89 35.31
N ILE A 69 -12.36 1.31 34.14
CA ILE A 69 -13.33 0.49 33.41
C ILE A 69 -13.09 -0.97 33.75
N ASN A 70 -14.08 -1.62 34.37
CA ASN A 70 -14.08 -3.07 34.58
C ASN A 70 -14.94 -3.72 33.48
N GLY A 71 -14.31 -4.03 32.35
CA GLY A 71 -14.99 -4.51 31.15
C GLY A 71 -14.21 -4.22 29.87
N HIS A 72 -14.62 -4.85 28.77
CA HIS A 72 -14.07 -4.56 27.46
C HIS A 72 -14.49 -3.17 26.99
N VAL A 73 -13.60 -2.52 26.23
CA VAL A 73 -13.88 -1.24 25.59
C VAL A 73 -13.83 -1.43 24.08
N VAL A 74 -14.90 -1.06 23.39
CA VAL A 74 -14.98 -1.08 21.92
C VAL A 74 -15.26 0.32 21.42
N VAL A 75 -14.44 0.84 20.51
CA VAL A 75 -14.64 2.13 19.86
C VAL A 75 -14.75 1.93 18.36
N VAL A 76 -15.74 2.54 17.72
CA VAL A 76 -16.01 2.37 16.29
C VAL A 76 -16.03 3.75 15.62
N LYS A 77 -15.24 3.90 14.56
CA LYS A 77 -15.06 5.15 13.79
C LYS A 77 -14.62 6.32 14.67
N GLY A 78 -13.63 6.06 15.52
CA GLY A 78 -13.07 7.07 16.42
C GLY A 78 -11.87 6.54 17.21
N ASP A 79 -11.07 7.48 17.69
CA ASP A 79 -9.84 7.20 18.42
C ASP A 79 -10.11 7.05 19.92
N LEU A 80 -9.29 6.26 20.61
CA LEU A 80 -9.39 6.00 22.03
C LEU A 80 -8.14 6.48 22.77
N GLY A 81 -8.27 7.54 23.56
CA GLY A 81 -7.23 7.95 24.50
C GLY A 81 -7.41 7.31 25.87
N ILE A 82 -6.39 6.67 26.42
CA ILE A 82 -6.44 6.00 27.74
C ILE A 82 -5.46 6.70 28.67
N TRP A 83 -6.02 7.46 29.60
CA TRP A 83 -5.29 8.11 30.70
C TRP A 83 -5.53 7.40 32.05
N GLY A 84 -6.64 6.66 32.17
CA GLY A 84 -7.04 5.89 33.35
C GLY A 84 -6.67 4.41 33.30
N LYS A 85 -7.56 3.54 33.79
CA LYS A 85 -7.34 2.08 33.81
C LYS A 85 -8.46 1.30 33.13
N VAL A 86 -8.10 0.29 32.34
CA VAL A 86 -9.04 -0.66 31.72
C VAL A 86 -8.70 -2.08 32.16
N ASN A 87 -9.61 -2.72 32.87
CA ASN A 87 -9.53 -4.12 33.27
C ASN A 87 -10.37 -4.98 32.30
N GLY A 88 -9.82 -5.20 31.10
CA GLY A 88 -10.47 -5.91 30.00
C GLY A 88 -9.80 -5.60 28.67
N ASP A 89 -10.13 -6.36 27.63
CA ASP A 89 -9.62 -6.11 26.28
C ASP A 89 -10.19 -4.81 25.67
N VAL A 90 -9.36 -4.13 24.88
CA VAL A 90 -9.66 -2.91 24.14
C VAL A 90 -9.70 -3.23 22.65
N LEU A 91 -10.70 -2.73 21.94
CA LEU A 91 -10.87 -2.91 20.49
C LEU A 91 -11.28 -1.60 19.83
N THR A 92 -10.50 -1.07 18.90
CA THR A 92 -10.94 -0.01 17.98
C THR A 92 -11.23 -0.56 16.59
N LEU A 93 -12.21 0.01 15.91
CA LEU A 93 -12.53 -0.21 14.50
C LEU A 93 -12.47 1.14 13.79
N TYR A 94 -11.53 1.29 12.86
CA TYR A 94 -11.26 2.53 12.12
C TYR A 94 -10.87 3.71 13.03
N GLY A 95 -9.96 3.48 13.98
CA GLY A 95 -9.43 4.52 14.86
C GLY A 95 -8.23 4.03 15.67
N ASP A 96 -7.43 4.98 16.13
CA ASP A 96 -6.19 4.72 16.88
C ASP A 96 -6.48 4.50 18.38
N VAL A 97 -5.66 3.71 19.07
CA VAL A 97 -5.63 3.62 20.54
C VAL A 97 -4.35 4.27 21.04
N GLU A 98 -4.45 5.18 22.01
CA GLU A 98 -3.30 5.83 22.62
C GLU A 98 -3.33 5.63 24.14
N VAL A 99 -2.30 4.98 24.67
CA VAL A 99 -2.15 4.64 26.09
C VAL A 99 -1.11 5.59 26.70
N PHE A 100 -1.59 6.56 27.48
CA PHE A 100 -0.80 7.66 28.01
C PHE A 100 -0.06 7.31 29.31
N ASP A 101 0.83 8.18 29.75
CA ASP A 101 1.62 7.97 30.96
C ASP A 101 0.77 7.73 32.22
N ASN A 102 1.20 6.79 33.07
CA ASN A 102 0.52 6.36 34.30
C ASN A 102 -0.84 5.68 34.11
N SER A 103 -1.22 5.36 32.87
CA SER A 103 -2.40 4.56 32.54
C SER A 103 -2.08 3.07 32.48
N ALA A 104 -3.10 2.22 32.56
CA ALA A 104 -2.92 0.78 32.44
C ALA A 104 -4.08 0.06 31.74
N VAL A 105 -3.74 -0.88 30.86
CA VAL A 105 -4.69 -1.83 30.25
C VAL A 105 -4.30 -3.25 30.70
N ASN A 106 -5.13 -3.82 31.55
CA ASN A 106 -5.00 -5.19 32.06
C ASN A 106 -5.79 -6.14 31.15
N GLY A 107 -5.38 -6.22 29.89
CA GLY A 107 -6.04 -6.93 28.80
C GLY A 107 -5.31 -6.73 27.47
N ASN A 108 -5.83 -7.34 26.40
CA ASN A 108 -5.29 -7.15 25.06
C ASN A 108 -5.80 -5.85 24.44
N ILE A 109 -5.03 -5.23 23.55
CA ILE A 109 -5.46 -4.08 22.74
C ILE A 109 -5.44 -4.51 21.28
N THR A 110 -6.54 -4.30 20.57
CA THR A 110 -6.61 -4.50 19.11
C THR A 110 -7.10 -3.23 18.42
N SER A 111 -6.37 -2.74 17.44
CA SER A 111 -6.84 -1.70 16.52
C SER A 111 -7.04 -2.26 15.12
N VAL A 112 -8.28 -2.21 14.63
CA VAL A 112 -8.67 -2.69 13.29
C VAL A 112 -8.76 -1.49 12.34
N GLY A 113 -7.76 -1.30 11.48
CA GLY A 113 -7.68 -0.17 10.55
C GLY A 113 -7.15 1.12 11.19
N GLY A 114 -6.47 1.02 12.33
CA GLY A 114 -5.76 2.10 13.01
C GLY A 114 -4.52 1.55 13.75
N ARG A 115 -3.93 2.38 14.62
CA ARG A 115 -2.69 2.10 15.35
C ARG A 115 -2.90 1.94 16.85
N VAL A 116 -1.91 1.40 17.56
CA VAL A 116 -1.82 1.34 19.02
C VAL A 116 -0.52 2.03 19.47
N ILE A 117 -0.66 3.16 20.14
CA ILE A 117 0.44 4.02 20.58
C ILE A 117 0.58 3.88 22.11
N LEU A 118 1.74 3.41 22.58
CA LEU A 118 2.07 3.33 24.00
C LEU A 118 3.12 4.40 24.37
N HIS A 119 2.79 5.24 25.35
CA HIS A 119 3.69 6.23 25.93
C HIS A 119 4.56 5.62 27.05
N ASP A 120 5.69 6.27 27.35
CA ASP A 120 6.81 5.69 28.12
C ASP A 120 6.44 5.12 29.50
N ASN A 121 5.40 5.67 30.17
CA ASN A 121 4.92 5.19 31.47
C ASN A 121 3.52 4.54 31.44
N GLY A 122 2.96 4.31 30.24
CA GLY A 122 1.75 3.52 30.07
C GLY A 122 2.05 2.02 30.20
N LYS A 123 1.07 1.23 30.64
CA LYS A 123 1.23 -0.23 30.82
C LYS A 123 0.15 -1.02 30.09
N VAL A 124 0.56 -2.06 29.38
CA VAL A 124 -0.36 -3.03 28.76
C VAL A 124 0.11 -4.43 29.16
N GLU A 125 -0.74 -5.16 29.89
CA GLU A 125 -0.39 -6.51 30.37
C GLU A 125 -0.60 -7.59 29.30
N GLY A 126 -1.55 -7.38 28.38
CA GLY A 126 -1.85 -8.27 27.27
C GLY A 126 -1.12 -7.91 25.98
N ASN A 127 -1.53 -8.54 24.87
CA ASN A 127 -0.95 -8.28 23.56
C ASN A 127 -1.51 -6.99 22.95
N MET A 128 -0.69 -6.26 22.21
CA MET A 128 -1.13 -5.15 21.34
C MET A 128 -1.13 -5.64 19.89
N LEU A 129 -2.24 -5.44 19.18
CA LEU A 129 -2.47 -5.94 17.83
C LEU A 129 -3.02 -4.83 16.93
N GLU A 130 -2.28 -4.49 15.88
CA GLU A 130 -2.77 -3.64 14.78
C GLU A 130 -3.12 -4.54 13.59
N THR A 131 -4.31 -4.40 13.04
CA THR A 131 -4.81 -5.32 11.99
C THR A 131 -5.71 -4.62 10.99
N HIS A 132 -5.88 -5.17 9.79
CA HIS A 132 -6.73 -4.58 8.76
C HIS A 132 -8.14 -5.18 8.79
N TRP A 133 -9.18 -4.38 8.50
CA TRP A 133 -10.58 -4.87 8.51
C TRP A 133 -10.82 -6.03 7.52
N LYS A 134 -10.07 -6.10 6.41
CA LYS A 134 -10.08 -7.24 5.47
C LYS A 134 -9.83 -8.58 6.18
N ASN A 135 -9.03 -8.60 7.25
CA ASN A 135 -8.73 -9.82 7.99
C ASN A 135 -9.99 -10.40 8.66
N LEU A 136 -10.99 -9.58 8.98
CA LEU A 136 -12.27 -10.02 9.54
C LEU A 136 -13.15 -10.76 8.53
N LEU A 137 -12.89 -10.56 7.22
CA LEU A 137 -13.68 -11.13 6.14
C LEU A 137 -13.14 -12.48 5.65
N THR A 138 -11.94 -12.89 6.08
CA THR A 138 -11.35 -14.18 5.70
C THR A 138 -11.67 -15.24 6.76
N ASP A 139 -12.33 -16.32 6.33
CA ASP A 139 -12.88 -17.39 7.18
C ASP A 139 -11.93 -18.58 7.43
N GLN A 140 -10.62 -18.37 7.31
CA GLN A 140 -9.64 -19.46 7.43
C GLN A 140 -8.93 -19.47 8.79
N ASN A 141 -9.11 -20.59 9.48
CA ASN A 141 -8.51 -21.00 10.75
C ASN A 141 -7.00 -21.24 10.60
N SER A 142 -6.21 -20.19 10.40
CA SER A 142 -4.75 -20.27 10.37
C SER A 142 -4.14 -19.45 11.52
N PHE A 143 -3.84 -20.19 12.59
CA PHE A 143 -2.80 -19.96 13.59
C PHE A 143 -2.34 -18.51 13.82
N LEU A 144 -2.67 -18.01 15.02
CA LEU A 144 -2.00 -16.97 15.79
C LEU A 144 -0.51 -16.83 15.39
N ARG A 145 -0.23 -15.87 14.50
CA ARG A 145 1.12 -15.34 14.29
C ARG A 145 1.07 -13.87 14.64
N PHE A 146 1.74 -13.56 15.75
CA PHE A 146 2.19 -12.23 16.16
C PHE A 146 2.44 -11.34 14.93
N HIS A 147 1.64 -10.31 14.78
CA HIS A 147 1.89 -9.23 13.83
C HIS A 147 2.53 -8.10 14.63
N SER A 148 3.84 -8.24 14.88
CA SER A 148 4.70 -7.07 14.98
C SER A 148 4.53 -6.30 13.68
N TYR A 149 4.26 -5.00 13.77
CA TYR A 149 4.27 -4.08 12.65
C TYR A 149 5.73 -3.92 12.20
N ASP A 150 6.28 -4.97 11.58
CA ASP A 150 7.61 -4.96 11.00
C ASP A 150 7.50 -4.28 9.64
N ASN A 151 7.37 -2.95 9.66
CA ASN A 151 7.55 -2.15 8.47
C ASN A 151 9.03 -2.26 8.06
N TYR A 152 9.26 -2.94 6.94
CA TYR A 152 10.57 -3.09 6.35
C TYR A 152 10.76 -1.98 5.31
N THR A 153 11.77 -1.15 5.54
CA THR A 153 12.65 -0.46 4.59
C THR A 153 12.32 -0.49 3.09
N PRO A 154 12.28 0.69 2.41
CA PRO A 154 12.15 0.79 0.97
C PRO A 154 13.52 0.47 0.35
N TYR A 155 13.77 -0.83 0.13
CA TYR A 155 14.93 -1.28 -0.64
C TYR A 155 14.59 -1.34 -2.12
N SER A 156 15.46 -0.74 -2.92
CA SER A 156 15.38 -0.49 -4.35
C SER A 156 14.33 0.54 -4.80
N LYS A 157 14.80 1.60 -5.48
CA LYS A 157 13.99 2.53 -6.27
C LYS A 157 13.43 1.84 -7.51
N PHE A 158 12.52 0.90 -7.28
CA PHE A 158 11.54 0.45 -8.25
C PHE A 158 10.16 0.77 -7.69
N GLU A 159 9.71 2.00 -7.93
CA GLU A 159 8.33 2.37 -7.70
C GLU A 159 7.48 1.71 -8.80
N ILE A 160 7.05 0.49 -8.54
CA ILE A 160 5.82 -0.05 -9.12
C ILE A 160 4.70 0.52 -8.24
N PRO A 161 3.66 1.16 -8.81
CA PRO A 161 2.63 1.81 -8.01
C PRO A 161 2.09 0.84 -6.96
N ASP A 162 2.20 1.22 -5.69
CA ASP A 162 1.61 0.52 -4.54
C ASP A 162 0.08 0.65 -4.63
N SER A 163 -0.49 -0.09 -5.57
CA SER A 163 -1.92 -0.12 -5.80
C SER A 163 -2.43 -1.48 -5.36
N ASP A 164 -3.28 -1.46 -4.34
CA ASP A 164 -4.07 -2.59 -3.84
C ASP A 164 -5.14 -3.03 -4.88
N HIS A 165 -4.87 -2.77 -6.16
CA HIS A 165 -5.72 -2.87 -7.31
C HIS A 165 -5.10 -3.88 -8.28
N GLN A 166 -5.87 -4.91 -8.65
CA GLN A 166 -5.47 -5.88 -9.67
C GLN A 166 -5.48 -5.29 -11.10
N ILE A 167 -5.73 -3.98 -11.21
CA ILE A 167 -5.94 -3.27 -12.47
C ILE A 167 -4.98 -2.09 -12.53
N ALA A 168 -4.06 -2.13 -13.48
CA ALA A 168 -3.17 -1.03 -13.80
C ALA A 168 -3.87 -0.11 -14.81
N LEU A 169 -4.36 1.04 -14.34
CA LEU A 169 -4.96 2.08 -15.18
C LEU A 169 -4.13 3.36 -15.07
N ARG A 170 -3.60 3.84 -16.21
CA ARG A 170 -2.87 5.12 -16.27
C ARG A 170 -3.13 5.82 -17.60
N TYR A 171 -2.81 7.10 -17.64
CA TYR A 171 -2.85 7.88 -18.88
C TYR A 171 -1.61 8.74 -19.01
N ASN A 172 -0.94 8.69 -20.16
CA ASN A 172 0.19 9.56 -20.45
C ASN A 172 0.29 9.84 -21.95
N ARG A 173 1.14 10.80 -22.33
CA ARG A 173 1.28 11.24 -23.73
C ARG A 173 1.89 10.18 -24.66
N VAL A 174 2.50 9.12 -24.12
CA VAL A 174 3.18 8.06 -24.87
C VAL A 174 2.25 6.88 -25.12
N GLU A 175 1.59 6.36 -24.09
CA GLU A 175 0.72 5.18 -24.17
C GLU A 175 -0.73 5.53 -24.47
N GLY A 176 -1.14 6.78 -24.21
CA GLY A 176 -2.54 7.15 -24.11
C GLY A 176 -3.15 6.51 -22.88
N VAL A 177 -4.37 5.99 -23.00
CA VAL A 177 -4.94 5.13 -21.97
C VAL A 177 -4.13 3.84 -21.96
N PHE A 178 -3.68 3.43 -20.78
CA PHE A 178 -3.10 2.12 -20.54
C PHE A 178 -4.01 1.34 -19.60
N LEU A 179 -4.35 0.12 -20.00
CA LEU A 179 -5.13 -0.80 -19.18
C LEU A 179 -4.38 -2.13 -19.05
N GLY A 180 -4.18 -2.57 -17.82
CA GLY A 180 -3.52 -3.84 -17.54
C GLY A 180 -4.04 -4.53 -16.30
N LEU A 181 -3.58 -5.77 -16.14
CA LEU A 181 -3.75 -6.58 -14.93
C LEU A 181 -2.43 -6.60 -14.18
N GLU A 182 -2.52 -6.53 -12.85
CA GLU A 182 -1.36 -6.51 -11.95
C GLU A 182 -1.50 -7.57 -10.87
N VAL A 183 -0.40 -8.27 -10.63
CA VAL A 183 -0.17 -9.15 -9.50
C VAL A 183 0.89 -8.49 -8.63
N PRO A 184 0.50 -7.88 -7.50
CA PRO A 184 1.44 -7.16 -6.67
C PRO A 184 2.49 -8.12 -6.13
N ARG A 185 3.71 -7.62 -5.98
CA ARG A 185 4.81 -8.40 -5.42
C ARG A 185 4.54 -8.71 -3.95
N GLN A 186 4.32 -9.98 -3.65
CA GLN A 186 4.07 -10.42 -2.28
C GLN A 186 5.38 -10.59 -1.54
N TRP A 187 5.56 -9.80 -0.49
CA TRP A 187 6.74 -9.84 0.37
C TRP A 187 6.56 -10.74 1.60
N ARG A 188 5.36 -11.34 1.75
CA ARG A 188 4.92 -12.05 2.97
C ARG A 188 4.39 -13.45 2.68
N TYR A 189 4.87 -14.40 3.49
CA TYR A 189 4.65 -15.85 3.42
C TYR A 189 3.20 -16.30 3.17
N PRO A 190 2.88 -16.89 2.00
CA PRO A 190 2.22 -18.18 2.01
C PRO A 190 3.24 -19.21 2.56
N THR A 191 2.81 -20.39 2.99
CA THR A 191 3.69 -21.57 3.24
C THR A 191 4.51 -22.00 2.00
N ALA A 192 4.44 -21.25 0.90
CA ALA A 192 5.19 -21.42 -0.31
C ALA A 192 6.46 -20.58 -0.26
N HIS A 193 7.59 -21.27 -0.38
CA HIS A 193 8.91 -20.71 -0.67
C HIS A 193 9.02 -20.05 -2.06
N LEU A 194 7.90 -19.71 -2.71
CA LEU A 194 7.83 -19.21 -4.08
C LEU A 194 6.74 -18.13 -4.18
N SER A 195 7.06 -17.01 -4.82
CA SER A 195 6.11 -15.93 -5.12
C SER A 195 6.31 -15.46 -6.56
N GLY A 196 5.20 -15.22 -7.26
CA GLY A 196 5.19 -14.63 -8.59
C GLY A 196 4.57 -13.24 -8.54
N TYR A 197 5.09 -12.31 -9.33
CA TYR A 197 4.62 -10.93 -9.38
C TYR A 197 4.73 -10.33 -10.78
N GLY A 198 4.11 -9.17 -10.97
CA GLY A 198 4.27 -8.35 -12.16
C GLY A 198 2.94 -7.95 -12.77
N PHE A 199 2.97 -7.49 -14.02
CA PHE A 199 1.79 -6.97 -14.70
C PHE A 199 1.82 -7.27 -16.20
N VAL A 200 0.67 -7.14 -16.84
CA VAL A 200 0.55 -7.11 -18.30
C VAL A 200 -0.54 -6.12 -18.68
N GLY A 201 -0.30 -5.27 -19.66
CA GLY A 201 -1.31 -4.34 -20.15
C GLY A 201 -1.02 -3.77 -21.52
N TYR A 202 -1.98 -3.02 -22.03
CA TYR A 202 -2.00 -2.49 -23.38
C TYR A 202 -2.14 -0.97 -23.38
N GLY A 203 -1.25 -0.28 -24.09
CA GLY A 203 -1.34 1.15 -24.38
C GLY A 203 -2.11 1.38 -25.68
N PHE A 204 -3.27 2.03 -25.61
CA PHE A 204 -4.18 2.16 -26.76
C PHE A 204 -3.66 3.09 -27.85
N GLU A 205 -2.84 4.10 -27.51
CA GLU A 205 -2.28 5.04 -28.49
C GLU A 205 -0.91 4.60 -28.99
N SER A 206 -0.09 3.98 -28.13
CA SER A 206 1.16 3.35 -28.55
C SER A 206 0.94 2.07 -29.36
N LYS A 207 -0.22 1.42 -29.18
CA LYS A 207 -0.58 0.11 -29.75
C LYS A 207 0.34 -1.03 -29.32
N ASP A 208 0.97 -0.90 -28.17
CA ASP A 208 1.95 -1.83 -27.64
C ASP A 208 1.49 -2.49 -26.34
N ILE A 209 1.95 -3.72 -26.14
CA ILE A 209 1.85 -4.42 -24.86
C ILE A 209 3.09 -4.08 -24.01
N ARG A 210 2.87 -3.80 -22.73
CA ARG A 210 3.92 -3.68 -21.71
C ARG A 210 3.67 -4.69 -20.61
N TYR A 211 4.76 -5.23 -20.06
CA TYR A 211 4.66 -6.28 -19.05
C TYR A 211 5.88 -6.32 -18.14
N GLN A 212 5.67 -6.95 -16.99
CA GLN A 212 6.70 -7.36 -16.05
C GLN A 212 6.30 -8.73 -15.51
N ILE A 213 7.25 -9.65 -15.44
CA ILE A 213 7.04 -10.98 -14.88
C ILE A 213 8.23 -11.28 -13.98
N GLY A 214 7.95 -11.43 -12.70
CA GLY A 214 8.94 -11.68 -11.66
C GLY A 214 8.62 -12.94 -10.87
N LEU A 215 9.68 -13.59 -10.39
CA LEU A 215 9.60 -14.78 -9.56
C LEU A 215 10.63 -14.70 -8.43
N ASP A 216 10.18 -14.89 -7.21
CA ASP A 216 10.98 -14.93 -5.98
C ASP A 216 10.95 -16.32 -5.36
N ARG A 217 12.11 -16.83 -4.95
CA ARG A 217 12.28 -18.08 -4.22
C ARG A 217 13.01 -17.84 -2.89
N TRP A 218 12.42 -18.30 -1.80
CA TRP A 218 13.02 -18.24 -0.46
C TRP A 218 13.52 -19.62 -0.03
N PHE A 219 14.73 -19.70 0.54
CA PHE A 219 15.34 -20.99 0.89
C PHE A 219 15.46 -21.23 2.41
N ILE A 220 15.61 -20.18 3.21
CA ILE A 220 15.83 -20.25 4.66
C ILE A 220 14.73 -19.45 5.35
N ASP A 221 13.90 -20.15 6.13
CA ASP A 221 12.65 -19.63 6.71
C ASP A 221 12.77 -19.14 8.16
N SER A 222 13.97 -18.71 8.56
CA SER A 222 14.12 -17.91 9.76
C SER A 222 14.22 -16.44 9.36
N MET A 223 13.40 -15.57 9.97
CA MET A 223 13.47 -14.10 9.82
C MET A 223 14.89 -13.56 10.06
N ASP A 224 15.74 -14.34 10.73
CA ASP A 224 17.10 -13.96 11.09
C ASP A 224 18.11 -14.18 9.94
N TYR A 225 17.85 -15.11 9.01
CA TYR A 225 18.85 -15.58 8.03
C TYR A 225 18.27 -15.88 6.62
N ARG A 226 17.27 -15.12 6.18
CA ARG A 226 16.58 -15.33 4.90
C ARG A 226 17.52 -15.21 3.69
N THR A 227 17.49 -16.24 2.83
CA THR A 227 18.05 -16.20 1.48
C THR A 227 16.91 -16.13 0.47
N GLU A 228 16.98 -15.15 -0.43
CA GLU A 228 16.06 -14.96 -1.53
C GLU A 228 16.82 -14.93 -2.86
N ILE A 229 16.35 -15.70 -3.82
CA ILE A 229 16.79 -15.61 -5.21
C ILE A 229 15.57 -15.24 -6.03
N GLY A 230 15.71 -14.22 -6.87
CA GLY A 230 14.65 -13.84 -7.77
C GLY A 230 15.15 -13.51 -9.17
N ALA A 231 14.23 -13.54 -10.11
CA ALA A 231 14.46 -13.16 -11.49
C ALA A 231 13.25 -12.40 -12.02
N GLU A 232 13.52 -11.45 -12.91
CA GLU A 232 12.50 -10.62 -13.54
C GLU A 232 12.77 -10.49 -15.03
N TYR A 233 11.71 -10.48 -15.83
CA TYR A 233 11.75 -10.14 -17.25
C TYR A 233 10.68 -9.09 -17.54
N HIS A 234 11.04 -8.04 -18.30
CA HIS A 234 10.16 -6.90 -18.46
C HIS A 234 10.31 -6.19 -19.81
N ASP A 235 9.24 -5.48 -20.20
CA ASP A 235 9.17 -4.50 -21.29
C ASP A 235 8.28 -3.36 -20.80
N LEU A 236 8.91 -2.26 -20.37
CA LEU A 236 8.31 -1.19 -19.60
C LEU A 236 8.31 0.13 -20.36
N THR A 237 7.27 0.93 -20.14
CA THR A 237 7.32 2.37 -20.33
C THR A 237 7.78 2.97 -19.00
N ASP A 238 9.07 3.25 -18.88
CA ASP A 238 9.72 3.62 -17.62
C ASP A 238 10.05 5.13 -17.57
N THR A 239 10.27 5.65 -16.37
CA THR A 239 10.56 7.06 -16.11
C THR A 239 11.46 7.24 -14.87
N LYS A 240 12.34 8.24 -14.92
CA LYS A 240 13.17 8.63 -13.76
C LYS A 240 12.53 9.73 -12.91
N ASP A 241 11.32 10.18 -13.23
CA ASP A 241 10.68 11.36 -12.64
C ASP A 241 9.70 11.06 -11.50
N LEU A 242 9.64 9.81 -11.03
CA LEU A 242 8.68 9.42 -9.98
C LEU A 242 8.91 10.15 -8.65
N TRP A 243 10.14 10.55 -8.37
CA TRP A 243 10.47 11.40 -7.21
C TRP A 243 9.83 12.80 -7.27
N ARG A 244 9.35 13.25 -8.44
CA ARG A 244 8.68 14.55 -8.60
C ARG A 244 7.17 14.43 -8.45
N VAL A 245 6.57 13.47 -9.15
CA VAL A 245 5.12 13.30 -9.29
C VAL A 245 4.84 11.81 -9.47
N GLY A 246 3.91 11.26 -8.70
CA GLY A 246 3.53 9.84 -8.82
C GLY A 246 2.74 9.53 -10.10
N TYR A 247 2.62 8.26 -10.46
CA TYR A 247 1.87 7.84 -11.67
C TYR A 247 0.42 8.30 -11.70
N THR A 248 -0.30 8.19 -10.59
CA THR A 248 -1.72 8.55 -10.50
C THR A 248 -1.91 10.06 -10.67
N GLU A 249 -1.10 10.85 -9.97
CA GLU A 249 -1.12 12.31 -10.06
C GLU A 249 -0.77 12.78 -11.47
N ASN A 250 0.29 12.22 -12.08
CA ASN A 250 0.66 12.52 -13.45
C ASN A 250 -0.45 12.15 -14.44
N SER A 251 -1.11 10.99 -14.25
CA SER A 251 -2.21 10.56 -15.12
C SER A 251 -3.41 11.51 -15.04
N LEU A 252 -3.80 11.91 -13.83
CA LEU A 252 -4.90 12.86 -13.64
C LEU A 252 -4.55 14.23 -14.23
N ALA A 253 -3.32 14.71 -14.03
CA ALA A 253 -2.84 15.94 -14.64
C ALA A 253 -2.86 15.87 -16.18
N ALA A 254 -2.48 14.73 -16.75
CA ALA A 254 -2.46 14.53 -18.19
C ALA A 254 -3.89 14.47 -18.76
N VAL A 255 -4.79 13.69 -18.16
CA VAL A 255 -6.18 13.56 -18.58
C VAL A 255 -6.94 14.88 -18.46
N PHE A 256 -6.85 15.55 -17.31
CA PHE A 256 -7.68 16.72 -17.04
C PHE A 256 -7.07 18.01 -17.57
N PHE A 257 -5.77 18.21 -17.37
CA PHE A 257 -5.13 19.51 -17.59
C PHE A 257 -4.15 19.53 -18.76
N LYS A 258 -3.98 18.41 -19.48
CA LYS A 258 -2.99 18.25 -20.54
C LYS A 258 -1.56 18.54 -20.06
N GLN A 259 -1.26 18.12 -18.84
CA GLN A 259 0.06 18.26 -18.23
C GLN A 259 0.62 16.89 -17.91
N ASP A 260 1.76 16.58 -18.52
CA ASP A 260 2.48 15.33 -18.31
C ASP A 260 3.93 15.68 -17.96
N TYR A 261 4.31 15.38 -16.72
CA TYR A 261 5.56 15.80 -16.09
C TYR A 261 6.69 14.80 -16.29
N HIS A 262 6.37 13.54 -16.58
CA HIS A 262 7.35 12.46 -16.72
C HIS A 262 8.07 12.50 -18.06
N ASP A 263 9.32 12.07 -18.09
CA ASP A 263 10.08 11.73 -19.29
C ASP A 263 10.19 10.22 -19.43
N TYR A 264 9.58 9.70 -20.50
CA TYR A 264 9.43 8.27 -20.70
C TYR A 264 10.50 7.70 -21.62
N PHE A 265 10.94 6.49 -21.32
CA PHE A 265 11.75 5.68 -22.21
C PHE A 265 11.29 4.23 -22.13
N ARG A 266 11.59 3.44 -23.16
CA ARG A 266 11.34 2.00 -23.11
C ARG A 266 12.51 1.35 -22.41
N ARG A 267 12.22 0.46 -21.47
CA ARG A 267 13.23 -0.44 -20.90
C ARG A 267 12.80 -1.88 -21.09
N LYS A 268 13.61 -2.65 -21.80
CA LYS A 268 13.33 -4.06 -22.07
C LYS A 268 14.52 -4.91 -21.67
N GLY A 269 14.32 -5.87 -20.80
CA GLY A 269 15.45 -6.60 -20.26
C GLY A 269 15.06 -7.65 -19.24
N PHE A 270 16.09 -8.14 -18.57
CA PHE A 270 15.92 -9.04 -17.45
C PHE A 270 16.86 -8.67 -16.31
N SER A 271 16.47 -9.06 -15.11
CA SER A 271 17.35 -9.05 -13.95
C SER A 271 17.31 -10.36 -13.19
N VAL A 272 18.42 -10.66 -12.52
CA VAL A 272 18.55 -11.78 -11.60
C VAL A 272 19.22 -11.26 -10.35
N TYR A 273 18.65 -11.56 -9.19
CA TYR A 273 19.17 -11.08 -7.91
C TYR A 273 19.23 -12.18 -6.86
N LEU A 274 20.16 -11.97 -5.95
CA LEU A 274 20.33 -12.70 -4.71
C LEU A 274 20.27 -11.69 -3.56
N ARG A 275 19.44 -11.96 -2.57
CA ARG A 275 19.39 -11.20 -1.31
C ARG A 275 19.59 -12.14 -0.13
N GLN A 276 20.43 -11.72 0.79
CA GLN A 276 20.77 -12.47 1.98
C GLN A 276 20.67 -11.58 3.21
N ASN A 277 19.80 -11.94 4.13
CA ASN A 277 19.82 -11.42 5.49
C ASN A 277 20.87 -12.23 6.26
N LEU A 278 21.97 -11.59 6.69
CA LEU A 278 22.94 -12.25 7.58
C LEU A 278 22.50 -12.15 9.04
N THR A 279 21.68 -11.15 9.37
CA THR A 279 21.01 -10.98 10.67
C THR A 279 19.66 -10.29 10.43
N ARG A 280 18.85 -10.10 11.50
CA ARG A 280 17.65 -9.26 11.45
C ARG A 280 17.92 -7.82 10.99
N ALA A 281 19.12 -7.33 11.23
CA ALA A 281 19.50 -5.95 11.00
C ALA A 281 20.35 -5.77 9.72
N PHE A 282 20.85 -6.85 9.11
CA PHE A 282 21.87 -6.73 8.07
C PHE A 282 21.51 -7.53 6.83
N LEU A 283 21.35 -6.83 5.71
CA LEU A 283 21.00 -7.37 4.39
C LEU A 283 22.10 -7.03 3.39
N ILE A 284 22.45 -8.03 2.57
CA ILE A 284 23.23 -7.84 1.36
C ILE A 284 22.38 -8.26 0.16
N GLY A 285 22.37 -7.43 -0.88
CA GLY A 285 21.78 -7.70 -2.18
C GLY A 285 22.82 -7.58 -3.29
N ILE A 286 22.71 -8.47 -4.28
CA ILE A 286 23.39 -8.32 -5.56
C ILE A 286 22.38 -8.62 -6.66
N GLU A 287 22.38 -7.80 -7.70
CA GLU A 287 21.51 -7.92 -8.85
C GLU A 287 22.31 -7.69 -10.13
N TYR A 288 22.18 -8.60 -11.08
CA TYR A 288 22.65 -8.40 -12.43
C TYR A 288 21.48 -7.98 -13.31
N ARG A 289 21.65 -6.89 -14.09
CA ARG A 289 20.65 -6.38 -15.03
C ARG A 289 21.23 -6.32 -16.44
N ASN A 290 20.41 -6.66 -17.42
CA ASN A 290 20.72 -6.51 -18.84
C ASN A 290 19.51 -5.91 -19.54
N ASP A 291 19.56 -4.59 -19.73
CA ASP A 291 18.44 -3.77 -20.17
C ASP A 291 18.78 -3.05 -21.46
N ASP A 292 17.85 -3.06 -22.39
CA ASP A 292 17.87 -2.28 -23.62
C ASP A 292 16.98 -1.04 -23.46
N TYR A 293 17.55 0.12 -23.78
CA TYR A 293 16.92 1.43 -23.63
C TYR A 293 16.61 2.05 -24.99
N GLU A 294 15.33 2.39 -25.22
CA GLU A 294 14.89 3.01 -26.47
C GLU A 294 14.07 4.28 -26.21
N SER A 295 14.18 5.29 -27.08
CA SER A 295 13.31 6.47 -27.00
C SER A 295 11.86 6.13 -27.32
N LEU A 296 10.94 6.71 -26.55
CA LEU A 296 9.51 6.65 -26.84
C LEU A 296 9.01 7.95 -27.45
N ARG A 297 8.07 7.85 -28.39
CA ARG A 297 7.42 9.02 -29.02
C ARG A 297 6.10 9.32 -28.34
N SER A 298 5.70 10.59 -28.36
CA SER A 298 4.35 10.99 -27.98
C SER A 298 3.36 10.51 -29.04
N ASN A 299 2.37 9.71 -28.64
CA ASN A 299 1.36 9.14 -29.54
C ASN A 299 0.00 9.82 -29.42
N THR A 300 -0.24 10.60 -28.36
CA THR A 300 -1.51 11.32 -28.16
C THR A 300 -1.28 12.77 -27.73
N ASN A 301 -2.30 13.60 -27.97
CA ASN A 301 -2.36 15.01 -27.56
C ASN A 301 -3.72 15.40 -26.97
N TRP A 302 -4.47 14.40 -26.50
CA TRP A 302 -5.82 14.57 -25.99
C TRP A 302 -5.83 14.87 -24.48
N ALA A 303 -6.80 15.67 -24.04
CA ALA A 303 -7.11 15.91 -22.62
C ALA A 303 -8.51 16.54 -22.52
N LEU A 304 -9.17 16.41 -21.37
CA LEU A 304 -10.54 16.86 -21.16
C LEU A 304 -10.67 18.39 -21.08
N PHE A 305 -9.82 19.06 -20.29
CA PHE A 305 -9.85 20.52 -20.11
C PHE A 305 -8.59 21.23 -20.64
N GLY A 306 -7.85 20.55 -21.53
CA GLY A 306 -6.56 21.04 -22.05
C GLY A 306 -6.65 22.19 -23.06
N GLY A 307 -7.83 22.48 -23.63
CA GLY A 307 -8.01 23.45 -24.70
C GLY A 307 -7.01 23.24 -25.86
N ASP A 308 -6.44 24.34 -26.34
CA ASP A 308 -5.47 24.38 -27.46
C ASP A 308 -4.02 24.07 -27.03
N LYS A 309 -3.78 23.70 -25.76
CA LYS A 309 -2.45 23.30 -25.32
C LYS A 309 -2.01 22.03 -26.04
N ASN A 310 -0.70 21.85 -26.17
CA ASN A 310 -0.09 20.60 -26.60
C ASN A 310 0.70 20.00 -25.44
N PHE A 311 0.73 18.67 -25.34
CA PHE A 311 1.68 18.01 -24.46
C PHE A 311 3.11 18.41 -24.88
N ARG A 312 4.00 18.47 -23.88
CA ARG A 312 5.43 18.57 -24.14
C ARG A 312 5.88 17.34 -24.93
N ARG A 313 6.82 17.52 -25.86
CA ARG A 313 7.44 16.39 -26.56
C ARG A 313 8.17 15.50 -25.55
N ASN A 314 8.03 14.19 -25.72
CA ASN A 314 8.85 13.24 -24.99
C ASN A 314 10.32 13.36 -25.46
N PRO A 315 11.30 13.53 -24.56
CA PRO A 315 12.70 13.64 -24.95
C PRO A 315 13.20 12.32 -25.53
N LEU A 316 14.16 12.42 -26.44
CA LEU A 316 14.89 11.27 -26.95
C LEU A 316 16.09 11.00 -26.05
N LEU A 317 16.40 9.74 -25.82
CA LEU A 317 17.61 9.30 -25.12
C LEU A 317 18.88 9.65 -25.92
N GLY A 318 18.79 9.71 -27.25
CA GLY A 318 19.92 10.10 -28.09
C GLY A 318 21.07 9.11 -27.98
N GLY A 319 22.24 9.56 -27.50
CA GLY A 319 23.42 8.72 -27.33
C GLY A 319 23.31 7.70 -26.19
N ASP A 320 22.31 7.85 -25.32
CA ASP A 320 22.06 6.94 -24.20
C ASP A 320 21.20 5.72 -24.59
N GLU A 321 20.80 5.61 -25.86
CA GLU A 321 20.10 4.42 -26.38
C GLU A 321 21.02 3.20 -26.48
N GLY A 322 20.41 2.03 -26.29
CA GLY A 322 21.05 0.73 -26.48
C GLY A 322 21.14 -0.08 -25.19
N THR A 323 22.01 -1.08 -25.22
CA THR A 323 22.07 -2.10 -24.18
C THR A 323 23.03 -1.72 -23.06
N MET A 324 22.53 -1.70 -21.82
CA MET A 324 23.31 -1.54 -20.62
C MET A 324 23.31 -2.84 -19.81
N ARG A 325 24.51 -3.28 -19.42
CA ARG A 325 24.71 -4.36 -18.46
C ARG A 325 25.24 -3.75 -17.18
N SER A 326 24.57 -4.03 -16.06
CA SER A 326 24.96 -3.48 -14.77
C SER A 326 24.91 -4.56 -13.68
N ILE A 327 25.76 -4.38 -12.69
CA ILE A 327 25.68 -5.10 -11.42
C ILE A 327 25.33 -4.04 -10.39
N TYR A 328 24.19 -4.23 -9.75
CA TYR A 328 23.75 -3.44 -8.62
C TYR A 328 24.06 -4.20 -7.34
N THR A 329 24.67 -3.52 -6.39
CA THR A 329 24.95 -4.06 -5.07
C THR A 329 24.26 -3.21 -4.02
N GLU A 330 23.75 -3.88 -2.99
CA GLU A 330 23.07 -3.26 -1.87
C GLU A 330 23.64 -3.85 -0.58
N ILE A 331 24.00 -2.98 0.35
CA ILE A 331 24.35 -3.35 1.70
C ILE A 331 23.56 -2.44 2.60
N SER A 332 22.84 -3.04 3.53
CA SER A 332 22.07 -2.26 4.46
C SER A 332 22.12 -2.79 5.88
N LEU A 333 22.11 -1.83 6.79
CA LEU A 333 22.10 -2.02 8.21
C LEU A 333 20.90 -1.23 8.76
N ASP A 334 19.89 -1.94 9.25
CA ASP A 334 18.77 -1.35 9.96
C ASP A 334 18.73 -1.87 11.39
N THR A 335 19.10 -0.98 12.31
CA THR A 335 19.05 -1.23 13.76
C THR A 335 17.97 -0.40 14.43
N ARG A 336 17.10 0.25 13.64
CA ARG A 336 16.02 1.06 14.19
C ARG A 336 15.06 0.20 14.98
N ASP A 337 14.53 0.77 16.05
CA ASP A 337 13.44 0.17 16.82
C ASP A 337 12.10 0.23 16.09
N ASN A 338 11.93 1.25 15.23
CA ASN A 338 10.79 1.40 14.34
C ASN A 338 11.22 2.06 13.02
N PHE A 339 10.75 1.53 11.89
CA PHE A 339 11.13 1.99 10.56
C PHE A 339 10.50 3.35 10.16
N GLU A 340 9.23 3.60 10.52
CA GLU A 340 8.50 4.84 10.13
C GLU A 340 8.73 5.97 11.12
N HIS A 341 8.81 5.63 12.40
CA HIS A 341 8.97 6.57 13.51
C HIS A 341 10.14 6.16 14.42
N PRO A 342 11.38 6.15 13.91
CA PRO A 342 12.53 5.70 14.68
C PRO A 342 12.75 6.59 15.92
N ARG A 343 12.80 5.97 17.09
CA ARG A 343 13.17 6.65 18.34
C ARG A 343 14.61 6.34 18.72
N LYS A 344 15.13 5.18 18.32
CA LYS A 344 16.51 4.72 18.58
C LYS A 344 17.04 3.89 17.40
N GLY A 345 18.36 3.79 17.29
CA GLY A 345 19.04 2.99 16.25
C GLY A 345 19.37 3.78 14.98
N TRP A 346 19.93 3.08 14.01
CA TRP A 346 20.46 3.65 12.77
C TRP A 346 19.97 2.88 11.55
N TYR A 347 19.68 3.61 10.49
CA TYR A 347 19.49 3.07 9.14
C TYR A 347 20.61 3.55 8.24
N ILE A 348 21.30 2.60 7.65
CA ILE A 348 22.35 2.84 6.66
C ILE A 348 22.01 1.97 5.46
N ASN A 349 21.91 2.59 4.29
CA ASN A 349 21.83 1.88 3.03
C ASN A 349 22.94 2.39 2.10
N LEU A 350 23.74 1.47 1.60
CA LEU A 350 24.78 1.70 0.61
C LEU A 350 24.38 0.93 -0.63
N SER A 351 24.27 1.64 -1.75
CA SER A 351 24.02 1.03 -3.04
C SER A 351 24.96 1.57 -4.10
N ALA A 352 25.37 0.68 -5.00
CA ALA A 352 26.30 0.97 -6.09
C ALA A 352 25.91 0.22 -7.35
#